data_AF-A0A2H0L4T8-F1
#
_entry.id   AF-A0A2H0L4T8-F1
#
_cell.length_a   1.000
_cell.length_b   1.000
_cell.length_c   1.000
_cell.angle_alpha   90.00
_cell.angle_beta   90.00
_cell.angle_gamma   90.00
#
_symmetry.space_group_name_H-M   'P 1'
#
loop_
_entity.id
_entity.type
_entity.pdbx_description
1 polymer ?
#
loop_
_entity_poly.entity_id
_entity_poly.type
_entity_poly.pdbx_seq_one_letter_code
_entity_poly.pdbx_strand_id
1 'polypeptide(L)'
;MYSINILNRENTAFSKILDPQDLSFKLTLGGKDTAKFMLPLSHPRAEKENLKKHNRIEIYRVNPKDRTDVRKVWVGYIEAVRIVDDNHLEVGCNGLLQLFEKRSVSRSFTNWEGGCGGF
;
A
#
# COMPACT_ATOMS: atom_id res chain seq x y z
N MET A 1 5.04 15.19 -8.35
CA MET A 1 5.33 13.86 -8.94
C MET A 1 5.18 12.80 -7.86
N TYR A 2 4.50 11.71 -8.19
CA TYR A 2 4.39 10.54 -7.32
C TYR A 2 5.14 9.36 -7.93
N SER A 3 5.54 8.42 -7.07
CA SER A 3 6.05 7.12 -7.51
C SER A 3 5.52 6.02 -6.61
N ILE A 4 5.33 4.83 -7.17
CA ILE A 4 4.83 3.66 -6.47
C ILE A 4 5.90 2.59 -6.50
N ASN A 5 6.38 2.17 -5.34
CA ASN A 5 7.23 1.01 -5.22
C ASN A 5 6.37 -0.21 -4.92
N ILE A 6 6.57 -1.30 -5.66
CA ILE A 6 6.03 -2.62 -5.36
C ILE A 6 7.17 -3.45 -4.79
N LEU A 7 6.93 -4.01 -3.61
CA LEU A 7 7.93 -4.71 -2.83
C LEU A 7 7.62 -6.21 -2.84
N ASN A 8 8.68 -7.02 -2.91
CA ASN A 8 8.57 -8.47 -2.80
C ASN A 8 8.34 -8.86 -1.32
N ARG A 9 8.25 -10.16 -1.04
CA ARG A 9 8.10 -10.67 0.34
C ARG A 9 9.25 -10.28 1.28
N GLU A 10 10.43 -9.99 0.73
CA GLU A 10 11.63 -9.59 1.48
C GLU A 10 11.69 -8.06 1.70
N ASN A 11 10.64 -7.32 1.30
CA ASN A 11 10.60 -5.85 1.30
C ASN A 11 11.66 -5.19 0.40
N THR A 12 12.12 -5.89 -0.63
CA THR A 12 12.95 -5.31 -1.69
C THR A 12 12.04 -4.78 -2.79
N ALA A 13 12.21 -3.51 -3.15
CA ALA A 13 11.48 -2.89 -4.26
C ALA A 13 11.99 -3.47 -5.59
N PHE A 14 11.20 -4.35 -6.22
CA PHE A 14 11.53 -4.94 -7.52
C PHE A 14 10.88 -4.18 -8.69
N SER A 15 9.87 -3.35 -8.40
CA SER A 15 9.15 -2.56 -9.40
C SER A 15 8.86 -1.15 -8.86
N LYS A 16 9.05 -0.13 -9.70
CA LYS A 16 8.85 1.29 -9.40
C LYS A 16 8.06 2.02 -10.49
N ILE A 17 6.81 2.32 -10.27
CA ILE A 17 5.99 3.05 -11.24
C ILE A 17 6.25 4.54 -11.02
N LEU A 18 6.68 5.23 -12.06
CA LEU A 18 6.86 6.68 -12.03
C LEU A 18 5.63 7.34 -12.61
N ASP A 19 5.16 8.40 -11.95
CA ASP A 19 4.00 9.20 -12.38
C ASP A 19 2.77 8.36 -12.75
N PRO A 20 2.24 7.57 -11.80
CA PRO A 20 1.12 6.66 -12.04
C PRO A 20 -0.13 7.42 -12.52
N GLN A 21 -0.78 6.90 -13.56
CA GLN A 21 -2.03 7.42 -14.08
C GLN A 21 -3.17 7.17 -13.10
N ASP A 22 -4.06 8.16 -12.95
CA ASP A 22 -5.24 8.13 -12.09
C ASP A 22 -4.96 7.63 -10.67
N LEU A 23 -3.79 7.99 -10.13
CA LEU A 23 -3.45 7.69 -8.75
C LEU A 23 -4.40 8.45 -7.81
N SER A 24 -5.17 7.68 -7.04
CA SER A 24 -6.01 8.17 -5.97
C SER A 24 -5.74 7.37 -4.71
N PHE A 25 -5.56 8.04 -3.58
CA PHE A 25 -5.39 7.38 -2.29
C PHE A 25 -6.06 8.17 -1.18
N LYS A 26 -6.56 7.44 -0.18
CA LYS A 26 -7.25 7.96 0.99
C LYS A 26 -6.56 7.47 2.25
N LEU A 27 -6.21 8.41 3.12
CA LEU A 27 -5.74 8.18 4.47
C LEU A 27 -6.86 8.55 5.44
N THR A 28 -7.30 7.61 6.26
CA THR A 28 -8.39 7.73 7.22
C THR A 28 -7.89 7.29 8.58
N LEU A 29 -7.79 8.23 9.52
CA LEU A 29 -7.47 7.91 10.91
C LEU A 29 -8.51 6.94 11.48
N GLY A 30 -8.05 5.77 11.94
CA GLY A 30 -8.93 4.71 12.48
C GLY A 30 -9.87 4.06 11.45
N GLY A 31 -9.68 4.35 10.16
CA GLY A 31 -10.55 3.88 9.10
C GLY A 31 -9.85 2.99 8.07
N LYS A 32 -10.57 2.78 6.97
CA LYS A 32 -10.16 1.92 5.86
C LYS A 32 -9.41 2.74 4.82
N ASP A 33 -8.09 2.72 4.92
CA ASP A 33 -7.18 3.32 3.94
C ASP A 33 -7.24 2.56 2.61
N THR A 34 -7.29 3.29 1.51
CA THR A 34 -7.37 2.70 0.17
C THR A 34 -6.49 3.47 -0.80
N ALA A 35 -5.90 2.78 -1.77
CA ALA A 35 -5.25 3.41 -2.90
C ALA A 35 -5.64 2.70 -4.20
N LYS A 36 -5.68 3.44 -5.30
CA LYS A 36 -5.99 2.95 -6.64
C LYS A 36 -5.11 3.68 -7.64
N PHE A 37 -4.65 2.97 -8.66
CA PHE A 37 -3.95 3.55 -9.80
C PHE A 37 -4.17 2.69 -11.04
N MET A 38 -3.91 3.29 -12.20
CA MET A 38 -3.96 2.60 -13.49
C MET A 38 -2.57 2.39 -14.07
N LEU A 39 -2.44 1.32 -14.84
CA LEU A 39 -1.24 0.95 -15.58
C LEU A 39 -1.63 0.48 -16.98
N PRO A 40 -0.95 0.95 -18.04
CA PRO A 40 -1.09 0.34 -19.35
C PRO A 40 -0.68 -1.14 -19.33
N LEU A 41 -1.41 -1.99 -20.05
CA LEU A 41 -1.06 -3.41 -20.27
C LEU A 41 0.27 -3.57 -20.99
N SER A 42 0.64 -2.61 -21.84
CA SER A 42 1.94 -2.53 -22.51
C SER A 42 3.09 -2.16 -21.56
N HIS A 43 2.80 -1.75 -20.32
CA HIS A 43 3.84 -1.36 -19.39
C HIS A 43 4.66 -2.60 -18.97
N PRO A 44 6.00 -2.57 -19.03
CA PRO A 44 6.86 -3.72 -18.71
C PRO A 44 6.80 -4.19 -17.24
N ARG A 45 5.94 -3.57 -16.43
CA ARG A 45 5.73 -3.88 -15.01
C ARG A 45 4.30 -4.35 -14.72
N ALA A 46 3.43 -4.34 -15.72
CA ALA A 46 2.07 -4.87 -15.71
C ALA A 46 2.05 -6.41 -15.83
N GLU A 47 3.01 -7.08 -15.18
CA GLU A 47 3.10 -8.53 -15.22
C GLU A 47 2.36 -9.13 -14.03
N LYS A 48 1.77 -10.31 -14.24
CA LYS A 48 1.01 -11.03 -13.22
C LYS A 48 1.84 -11.34 -11.97
N GLU A 49 3.16 -11.48 -12.13
CA GLU A 49 4.10 -11.71 -11.02
C GLU A 49 4.26 -10.49 -10.12
N ASN A 50 4.31 -9.31 -10.75
CA ASN A 50 4.53 -8.04 -10.08
C ASN A 50 3.27 -7.57 -9.35
N LEU A 51 2.11 -7.84 -9.95
CA LEU A 51 0.80 -7.44 -9.42
C LEU A 51 0.09 -8.57 -8.64
N LYS A 52 0.86 -9.44 -7.96
CA LYS A 52 0.30 -10.50 -7.11
C LYS A 52 -0.46 -9.89 -5.93
N LYS A 53 -1.61 -10.49 -5.60
CA LYS A 53 -2.39 -10.15 -4.41
C LYS A 53 -1.52 -10.23 -3.15
N HIS A 54 -1.68 -9.26 -2.26
CA HIS A 54 -0.92 -9.06 -1.02
C HIS A 54 0.54 -8.62 -1.19
N ASN A 55 1.02 -8.36 -2.41
CA ASN A 55 2.30 -7.66 -2.57
C ASN A 55 2.20 -6.29 -1.91
N ARG A 56 3.24 -5.92 -1.17
CA ARG A 56 3.29 -4.64 -0.46
C ARG A 56 3.56 -3.52 -1.46
N ILE A 57 2.89 -2.40 -1.25
CA ILE A 57 3.03 -1.19 -2.04
C ILE A 57 3.34 0.00 -1.14
N GLU A 58 4.20 0.87 -1.64
CA GLU A 58 4.54 2.13 -1.00
C GLU A 58 4.43 3.27 -2.01
N ILE A 59 3.69 4.33 -1.65
CA ILE A 59 3.57 5.53 -2.48
C ILE A 59 4.49 6.59 -1.91
N TYR A 60 5.29 7.18 -2.79
CA TYR A 60 6.21 8.26 -2.49
C TYR A 60 5.82 9.53 -3.24
N ARG A 61 5.98 10.66 -2.58
CA ARG A 61 5.86 12.00 -3.15
C ARG A 61 7.24 12.63 -3.25
N VAL A 62 7.59 13.10 -4.43
CA VAL A 62 8.80 13.92 -4.64
C VAL A 62 8.42 15.38 -4.47
N ASN A 63 9.18 16.11 -3.65
CA ASN A 63 9.01 17.55 -3.48
C ASN A 63 9.34 18.27 -4.81
N PRO A 64 8.43 19.10 -5.35
CA PRO A 64 8.69 19.80 -6.60
C PRO A 64 9.82 20.83 -6.51
N LYS A 65 10.12 21.34 -5.30
CA LYS A 65 11.18 22.34 -5.07
C LYS A 65 12.55 21.70 -4.85
N ASP A 66 12.58 20.47 -4.34
CA ASP A 66 13.81 19.73 -4.07
C ASP A 66 13.61 18.27 -4.49
N ARG A 67 14.23 17.90 -5.61
CA ARG A 67 14.12 16.55 -6.16
C ARG A 67 14.77 15.47 -5.30
N THR A 68 15.56 15.85 -4.29
CA THR A 68 16.19 14.93 -3.33
C THR A 68 15.27 14.63 -2.13
N ASP A 69 14.29 15.49 -1.85
CA ASP A 69 13.29 15.27 -0.80
C ASP A 69 12.17 14.35 -1.32
N VAL A 70 12.35 13.05 -1.07
CA VAL A 70 11.41 11.98 -1.42
C VAL A 70 10.77 11.43 -0.16
N ARG A 71 9.46 11.63 0.01
CA ARG A 71 8.72 11.22 1.21
C ARG A 71 7.76 10.09 0.93
N LYS A 72 7.76 9.09 1.82
CA LYS A 72 6.73 8.05 1.83
C LYS A 72 5.43 8.65 2.36
N VAL A 73 4.36 8.54 1.59
CA VAL A 73 3.06 9.15 1.93
C VAL A 73 1.96 8.11 2.17
N TRP A 74 2.13 6.88 1.70
CA TRP A 74 1.15 5.81 1.90
C TRP A 74 1.81 4.43 1.85
N VAL A 75 1.28 3.48 2.61
CA VAL A 75 1.73 2.08 2.65
C VAL A 75 0.53 1.15 2.71
N GLY A 76 0.58 0.09 1.92
CA GLY A 76 -0.44 -0.94 1.95
C GLY A 76 -0.08 -2.13 1.08
N TYR A 77 -1.09 -2.79 0.54
CA TYR A 77 -0.94 -4.01 -0.23
C TYR A 77 -1.96 -4.09 -1.37
N ILE A 78 -1.62 -4.84 -2.41
CA ILE A 78 -2.53 -5.11 -3.53
C ILE A 78 -3.66 -6.01 -3.04
N GLU A 79 -4.90 -5.56 -3.18
CA GLU A 79 -6.08 -6.38 -2.89
C GLU A 79 -6.64 -7.03 -4.16
N ALA A 80 -6.72 -6.25 -5.24
CA ALA A 80 -7.34 -6.65 -6.50
C ALA A 80 -6.66 -5.99 -7.69
N VAL A 81 -6.65 -6.70 -8.81
CA VAL A 81 -6.18 -6.20 -10.10
C VAL A 81 -7.24 -6.58 -11.11
N ARG A 82 -7.68 -5.61 -11.91
CA ARG A 82 -8.70 -5.84 -12.95
C ARG A 82 -8.32 -5.13 -14.24
N ILE A 83 -8.65 -5.74 -15.37
CA ILE A 83 -8.57 -5.09 -16.68
C ILE A 83 -9.81 -4.21 -16.80
N VAL A 84 -9.63 -2.92 -17.06
CA VAL A 84 -10.75 -1.94 -17.13
C VAL A 84 -11.11 -1.62 -18.57
N ASP A 85 -10.15 -1.66 -19.48
CA ASP A 85 -10.34 -1.57 -20.93
C ASP A 85 -9.28 -2.41 -21.66
N ASP A 86 -9.29 -2.40 -23.00
CA ASP A 86 -8.40 -3.22 -23.83
C ASP A 86 -6.90 -2.90 -23.65
N ASN A 87 -6.56 -1.80 -22.98
CA ASN A 87 -5.20 -1.31 -22.82
C ASN A 87 -4.78 -1.02 -21.37
N HIS A 88 -5.69 -1.07 -20.39
CA HIS A 88 -5.38 -0.65 -19.02
C HIS A 88 -5.80 -1.66 -17.95
N LEU A 89 -4.89 -1.81 -16.99
CA LEU A 89 -5.10 -2.47 -15.71
C LEU A 89 -5.35 -1.43 -14.62
N GLU A 90 -6.33 -1.70 -13.79
CA GLU A 90 -6.53 -1.00 -12.54
C GLU A 90 -6.07 -1.87 -11.38
N VAL A 91 -5.28 -1.28 -10.49
CA VAL A 91 -4.76 -1.92 -9.30
C VAL A 91 -5.41 -1.28 -8.08
N GLY A 92 -6.24 -2.06 -7.38
CA GLY A 92 -6.89 -1.70 -6.12
C GLY A 92 -6.05 -2.16 -4.93
N CYS A 93 -5.75 -1.23 -4.03
CA CYS A 93 -4.90 -1.43 -2.88
C CYS A 93 -5.59 -1.03 -1.57
N ASN A 94 -5.24 -1.76 -0.51
CA ASN A 94 -5.74 -1.60 0.84
C ASN A 94 -4.60 -1.20 1.78
N GLY A 95 -4.89 -0.37 2.78
CA GLY A 95 -3.88 0.07 3.75
C GLY A 95 -3.46 -1.04 4.70
N LEU A 96 -2.25 -0.91 5.25
CA LEU A 96 -1.60 -1.97 6.03
C LEU A 96 -2.45 -2.47 7.22
N LEU A 97 -3.17 -1.56 7.90
CA LEU A 97 -3.98 -1.89 9.07
C LEU A 97 -5.10 -2.90 8.77
N GLN A 98 -5.62 -2.89 7.55
CA GLN A 98 -6.71 -3.79 7.14
C GLN A 98 -6.26 -5.26 7.03
N LEU A 99 -4.96 -5.54 6.99
CA LEU A 99 -4.47 -6.93 7.12
C LEU A 99 -4.77 -7.52 8.49
N PHE A 100 -4.78 -6.70 9.54
CA PHE A 100 -5.07 -7.14 10.91
C PHE A 100 -6.57 -7.37 11.11
N GLU A 101 -7.45 -6.59 10.48
CA GLU A 101 -8.90 -6.86 10.48
C GLU A 101 -9.23 -8.26 9.92
N LYS A 102 -8.50 -8.69 8.87
CA LYS A 102 -8.69 -10.01 8.26
C LYS A 102 -8.18 -11.16 9.12
N ARG A 103 -7.29 -10.90 10.08
CA ARG A 103 -6.76 -11.91 11.00
C ARG A 103 -7.38 -11.69 12.38
N SER A 104 -8.57 -12.26 12.59
CA SER A 104 -9.16 -12.29 13.93
C SER A 104 -8.23 -13.06 14.88
N VAL A 105 -7.54 -12.34 15.76
CA VAL A 105 -6.84 -12.96 16.89
C VAL A 105 -7.69 -12.70 18.11
N SER A 106 -8.40 -13.71 18.61
CA SER A 106 -9.05 -13.65 19.91
C SER A 106 -7.96 -13.65 20.98
N ARG A 107 -7.48 -12.48 21.36
CA ARG A 107 -6.64 -12.32 22.55
C ARG A 107 -7.51 -11.72 23.65
N SER A 108 -7.68 -12.47 24.73
CA SER A 108 -8.06 -11.89 26.01
C SER A 108 -6.92 -10.96 26.43
N PHE A 109 -7.17 -9.66 26.43
CA PHE A 109 -6.25 -8.71 27.02
C PHE A 109 -6.48 -8.76 28.54
N THR A 110 -5.52 -9.29 29.28
CA THR A 110 -5.46 -9.03 30.72
C THR A 110 -4.98 -7.59 30.88
N ASN A 111 -5.78 -6.74 31.51
CA ASN A 111 -5.34 -5.39 31.86
C ASN A 111 -4.07 -5.51 32.70
N TRP A 112 -3.04 -4.74 32.36
CA TRP A 112 -1.89 -4.57 33.26
C TRP A 112 -2.39 -3.78 34.47
N GLU A 113 -2.84 -4.49 35.50
CA GLU A 113 -2.96 -3.92 36.83
C GLU A 113 -1.54 -3.64 37.30
N GLY A 114 -1.07 -2.41 37.03
CA GLY A 114 0.18 -1.92 37.59
C GLY A 114 0.13 -2.13 39.10
N GLY A 115 1.11 -2.84 39.63
CA GLY A 115 1.21 -3.16 41.05
C GLY A 115 1.25 -1.88 41.88
N CYS A 116 0.09 -1.44 42.37
CA CYS A 116 -0.01 -0.71 43.61
C CYS A 116 -0.04 -1.75 44.74
N GLY A 117 1.13 -2.30 45.07
CA GLY A 117 1.36 -2.88 46.38
C GLY A 117 1.25 -1.75 47.40
N GLY A 118 0.11 -1.69 48.09
CA GLY A 118 -0.19 -0.67 49.09
C GLY A 118 0.64 -0.87 50.37
N PHE A 119 1.00 0.28 50.95
CA PHE A 119 1.40 0.61 52.32
C PHE A 119 2.54 -0.20 52.97
#